data_AF-A0A820XRB8-F1
#
_entry.id   AF-A0A820XRB8-F1
#
_cell.length_a   1.000
_cell.length_b   1.000
_cell.length_c   1.000
_cell.angle_alpha   90.00
_cell.angle_beta   90.00
_cell.angle_gamma   90.00
#
_symmetry.space_group_name_H-M   'P 1'
#
loop_
_entity.id
_entity.type
_entity.pdbx_description
1 polymer ?
#
loop_
_entity_poly.entity_id
_entity_poly.type
_entity_poly.pdbx_seq_one_letter_code
_entity_poly.pdbx_strand_id
1 'polypeptide(L)'
;KYKIPMANDIPIDFRITLLNAHESSDHAVCYSSKAVGEPPLFLSATVFFAIKRAISAYRQGKEPFALNIPATCERIRMACRDQIVDSIIPENKDKEFQPCGSF
;
A
#
# COMPACT_ATOMS: atom_id res chain seq x y z
N LYS A 1 1.65 -11.31 16.98
CA LYS A 1 3.12 -11.11 16.95
C LYS A 1 3.42 -10.07 15.88
N TYR A 2 4.17 -9.01 16.21
CA TYR A 2 4.52 -7.96 15.24
C TYR A 2 5.44 -8.53 14.14
N LYS A 3 5.18 -8.18 12.89
CA LYS A 3 5.92 -8.66 11.71
C LYS A 3 6.58 -7.47 11.03
N ILE A 4 7.91 -7.44 11.05
CA ILE A 4 8.70 -6.49 10.27
C ILE A 4 8.94 -7.06 8.87
N PRO A 5 9.08 -6.20 7.84
CA PRO A 5 9.47 -6.65 6.51
C PRO A 5 10.80 -7.42 6.55
N MET A 6 10.85 -8.55 5.86
CA MET A 6 12.04 -9.37 5.68
C MET A 6 12.53 -9.32 4.24
N ALA A 7 13.65 -9.98 3.93
CA ALA A 7 14.24 -10.00 2.59
C ALA A 7 13.32 -10.54 1.47
N ASN A 8 12.23 -11.22 1.81
CA ASN A 8 11.25 -11.71 0.84
C ASN A 8 10.12 -10.71 0.56
N ASP A 9 10.02 -9.62 1.33
CA ASP A 9 8.95 -8.62 1.19
C ASP A 9 9.34 -7.45 0.26
N ILE A 10 10.60 -7.41 -0.19
CA ILE A 10 11.09 -6.37 -1.12
C ILE A 10 10.64 -6.66 -2.57
N PRO A 11 10.46 -5.62 -3.42
CA PRO A 11 10.20 -5.81 -4.84
C PRO A 11 11.33 -6.58 -5.53
N ILE A 12 10.97 -7.50 -6.44
CA ILE A 12 11.94 -8.28 -7.23
C ILE A 12 12.78 -7.36 -8.14
N ASP A 13 12.15 -6.35 -8.75
CA ASP A 13 12.83 -5.29 -9.52
C ASP A 13 12.70 -3.98 -8.74
N PHE A 14 13.80 -3.50 -8.18
CA PHE A 14 13.85 -2.29 -7.36
C PHE A 14 14.88 -1.31 -7.96
N ARG A 15 14.38 -0.27 -8.65
CA ARG A 15 15.20 0.73 -9.35
C ARG A 15 15.18 2.05 -8.62
N ILE A 16 16.36 2.63 -8.42
CA ILE A 16 16.55 3.94 -7.79
C ILE A 16 17.43 4.79 -8.71
N THR A 17 16.96 6.00 -9.00
CA THR A 17 17.73 7.00 -9.76
C THR A 17 17.75 8.29 -8.96
N LEU A 18 18.94 8.84 -8.75
CA LEU A 18 19.10 10.17 -8.16
C LEU A 18 19.09 11.21 -9.28
N LEU A 19 18.37 12.32 -9.06
CA LEU A 19 18.34 13.42 -10.00
C LEU A 19 19.73 14.09 -10.05
N ASN A 20 20.24 14.35 -11.26
CA ASN A 20 21.55 14.99 -11.44
C ASN A 20 21.51 16.44 -10.93
N ALA A 21 22.48 16.79 -10.07
CA ALA A 21 22.53 18.06 -9.35
C ALA A 21 22.81 19.31 -10.21
N HIS A 22 22.97 19.16 -11.53
CA HIS A 22 23.34 20.26 -12.42
C HIS A 22 22.22 21.32 -12.58
N GLU A 23 20.98 21.00 -12.17
CA GLU A 23 19.81 21.86 -12.33
C GLU A 23 19.36 22.57 -11.04
N SER A 24 19.89 22.18 -9.88
CA SER A 24 19.43 22.72 -8.58
C SER A 24 20.61 23.11 -7.70
N SER A 25 21.25 24.23 -8.03
CA SER A 25 22.29 24.82 -7.21
C SER A 25 21.68 25.60 -6.03
N ASP A 26 21.19 24.87 -5.03
CA ASP A 26 20.76 25.45 -3.76
C ASP A 26 22.01 25.81 -2.93
N HIS A 27 22.59 26.98 -3.21
CA HIS A 27 23.80 27.49 -2.55
C HIS A 27 23.63 27.74 -1.03
N ALA A 28 22.40 27.63 -0.51
CA ALA A 28 22.08 27.82 0.90
C ALA A 28 22.36 26.59 1.79
N VAL A 29 22.58 25.41 1.21
CA VAL A 29 22.78 24.15 1.97
C VAL A 29 24.21 23.67 1.84
N CYS A 30 24.76 23.08 2.91
CA CYS A 30 26.12 22.53 2.93
C CYS A 30 26.35 21.60 1.73
N TYR A 31 27.29 21.98 0.86
CA TYR A 31 27.61 21.29 -0.39
C TYR A 31 26.40 21.04 -1.31
N SER A 32 25.35 21.89 -1.27
CA SER A 32 24.11 21.70 -2.05
C SER A 32 23.43 20.33 -1.81
N SER A 33 23.56 19.79 -0.59
CA SER A 33 22.90 18.54 -0.19
C SER A 33 21.40 18.71 0.08
N LYS A 34 20.64 17.61 0.10
CA LYS A 34 19.21 17.59 0.46
C LYS A 34 18.93 16.51 1.49
N ALA A 35 17.99 16.75 2.40
CA ALA A 35 17.57 15.76 3.39
C ALA A 35 16.75 14.65 2.73
N VAL A 36 17.16 13.39 2.93
CA VAL A 36 16.53 12.21 2.30
C VAL A 36 16.05 11.15 3.30
N GLY A 37 16.07 11.46 4.61
CA GLY A 37 15.68 10.50 5.65
C GLY A 37 14.19 10.14 5.63
N GLU A 38 13.32 11.13 5.81
CA GLU A 38 11.87 10.95 5.88
C GLU A 38 11.14 10.99 4.52
N PRO A 39 11.51 11.83 3.53
CA PRO A 39 10.76 11.94 2.27
C PRO A 39 10.47 10.61 1.54
N PRO A 40 11.40 9.65 1.43
CA PRO A 40 11.12 8.39 0.74
C PRO A 40 10.17 7.46 1.50
N LEU A 41 9.92 7.70 2.80
CA LEU A 41 8.98 6.88 3.58
C LEU A 41 7.59 6.87 2.96
N PHE A 42 7.11 8.03 2.50
CA PHE A 42 5.79 8.14 1.89
C PHE A 42 5.69 7.47 0.51
N LEU A 43 6.81 7.30 -0.21
CA LEU A 43 6.83 6.61 -1.50
C LEU A 43 6.37 5.14 -1.36
N SER A 44 6.54 4.54 -0.18
CA SER A 44 6.03 3.19 0.11
C SER A 44 4.51 3.05 -0.06
N ALA A 45 3.74 4.15 0.05
CA ALA A 45 2.29 4.14 -0.17
C ALA A 45 1.90 3.70 -1.60
N THR A 46 2.83 3.78 -2.56
CA THR A 46 2.62 3.28 -3.92
C THR A 46 2.27 1.79 -3.95
N VAL A 47 2.89 0.97 -3.10
CA VAL A 47 2.61 -0.46 -2.97
C VAL A 47 1.17 -0.69 -2.50
N PHE A 48 0.72 0.10 -1.52
CA PHE A 48 -0.65 0.06 -1.03
C PHE A 48 -1.67 0.38 -2.14
N PHE A 49 -1.43 1.43 -2.92
CA PHE A 49 -2.31 1.79 -4.04
C PHE A 49 -2.26 0.77 -5.18
N ALA A 50 -1.11 0.14 -5.44
CA ALA A 50 -1.00 -0.96 -6.40
C ALA A 50 -1.89 -2.14 -6.00
N ILE A 51 -1.90 -2.53 -4.73
CA ILE A 51 -2.78 -3.56 -4.19
C ILE A 51 -4.25 -3.16 -4.32
N LYS A 52 -4.61 -1.93 -3.92
CA LYS A 52 -5.97 -1.41 -4.06
C LYS A 52 -6.46 -1.47 -5.51
N ARG A 53 -5.59 -1.12 -6.46
CA ARG A 53 -5.87 -1.20 -7.90
C ARG A 53 -6.05 -2.65 -8.37
N ALA A 54 -5.24 -3.59 -7.89
CA ALA A 54 -5.38 -5.02 -8.22
C ALA A 54 -6.73 -5.58 -7.75
N ILE A 55 -7.16 -5.25 -6.53
CA ILE A 55 -8.47 -5.64 -6.00
C ILE A 55 -9.61 -4.99 -6.80
N SER A 56 -9.46 -3.71 -7.16
CA SER A 56 -10.45 -3.02 -8.00
C SER A 56 -10.61 -3.68 -9.37
N ALA A 57 -9.50 -4.12 -9.98
CA ALA A 57 -9.53 -4.87 -11.24
C ALA A 57 -10.22 -6.23 -11.08
N TYR A 58 -9.95 -6.97 -9.99
CA TYR A 58 -10.62 -8.23 -9.68
C TYR A 58 -12.15 -8.06 -9.56
N ARG A 59 -12.61 -6.98 -8.92
CA ARG A 59 -14.04 -6.65 -8.78
C ARG A 59 -14.68 -6.08 -10.06
N GLN A 60 -13.94 -6.00 -11.17
CA GLN A 60 -14.38 -5.42 -12.45
C GLN A 60 -14.88 -3.97 -12.30
N GLY A 61 -14.31 -3.21 -11.35
CA GLY A 61 -14.69 -1.80 -11.13
C GLY A 61 -16.14 -1.59 -10.68
N LYS A 62 -16.86 -2.63 -10.25
CA LYS A 62 -18.30 -2.57 -9.99
C LYS A 62 -18.67 -1.63 -8.85
N GLU A 63 -17.89 -1.59 -7.77
CA GLU A 63 -18.15 -0.71 -6.62
C GLU A 63 -16.86 -0.13 -6.02
N PRO A 64 -16.86 1.17 -5.64
CA PRO A 64 -15.79 1.75 -4.84
C PRO A 64 -15.75 1.09 -3.46
N PHE A 65 -14.55 0.82 -2.95
CA PHE A 65 -14.37 0.25 -1.62
C PHE A 65 -13.29 0.97 -0.83
N ALA A 66 -13.52 1.08 0.48
CA ALA A 66 -12.53 1.51 1.44
C ALA A 66 -11.58 0.34 1.73
N LEU A 67 -10.28 0.63 1.73
CA LEU A 67 -9.25 -0.30 2.21
C LEU A 67 -8.49 0.44 3.29
N ASN A 68 -8.58 -0.04 4.52
CA ASN A 68 -7.89 0.57 5.65
C ASN A 68 -6.45 0.08 5.75
N ILE A 69 -5.54 1.00 6.07
CA ILE A 69 -4.12 0.70 6.33
C ILE A 69 -3.99 0.10 7.75
N PRO A 70 -3.12 -0.89 8.00
CA PRO A 70 -2.30 -1.63 7.04
C PRO A 70 -3.12 -2.58 6.15
N ALA A 71 -2.74 -2.74 4.89
CA ALA A 71 -3.35 -3.72 3.97
C ALA A 71 -2.86 -5.14 4.28
N THR A 72 -3.32 -5.71 5.40
CA THR A 72 -2.98 -7.07 5.79
C THR A 72 -3.59 -8.09 4.82
N CYS A 73 -3.02 -9.30 4.75
CA CYS A 73 -3.55 -10.39 3.90
C CYS A 73 -5.04 -10.66 4.17
N GLU A 74 -5.44 -10.54 5.43
CA GLU A 74 -6.81 -10.68 5.89
C GLU A 74 -7.73 -9.60 5.28
N ARG A 75 -7.36 -8.31 5.39
CA ARG A 75 -8.13 -7.22 4.79
C ARG A 75 -8.17 -7.31 3.27
N ILE A 76 -7.06 -7.70 2.63
CA ILE A 76 -7.00 -7.94 1.18
C ILE A 76 -7.96 -9.06 0.80
N ARG A 77 -7.98 -10.17 1.54
CA ARG A 77 -8.85 -11.31 1.26
C ARG A 77 -10.33 -10.96 1.41
N MET A 78 -10.70 -10.26 2.47
CA MET A 78 -12.09 -9.80 2.67
C MET A 78 -12.51 -8.76 1.62
N ALA A 79 -11.55 -7.97 1.13
CA ALA A 79 -11.77 -7.07 0.01
C ALA A 79 -11.90 -7.84 -1.33
N CYS A 80 -11.35 -9.03 -1.51
CA CYS A 80 -11.64 -9.86 -2.68
C CYS A 80 -12.95 -10.64 -2.49
N ARG A 81 -14.08 -9.96 -2.72
CA ARG A 81 -15.43 -10.55 -2.63
C ARG A 81 -15.61 -11.67 -3.65
N ASP A 82 -16.03 -12.83 -3.16
CA ASP A 82 -16.33 -14.03 -3.93
C ASP A 82 -17.45 -14.81 -3.23
N GLN A 83 -17.87 -15.93 -3.83
CA GLN A 83 -18.93 -16.80 -3.30
C GLN A 83 -18.67 -17.28 -1.86
N ILE A 84 -17.40 -17.40 -1.46
CA ILE A 84 -17.01 -17.84 -0.12
C ILE A 84 -17.18 -16.70 0.87
N VAL A 85 -16.72 -15.49 0.51
CA VAL A 85 -16.88 -14.32 1.36
C VAL A 85 -18.36 -13.96 1.51
N ASP A 86 -19.15 -14.12 0.45
CA ASP A 86 -20.59 -13.81 0.45
C ASP A 86 -21.42 -14.84 1.23
N SER A 87 -20.95 -16.09 1.37
CA SER A 87 -21.61 -17.08 2.24
C SER A 87 -21.35 -16.86 3.73
N ILE A 88 -20.29 -16.10 4.07
CA ILE A 88 -19.86 -15.83 5.44
C ILE A 88 -20.33 -14.46 5.91
N ILE A 89 -20.33 -13.45 5.04
CA ILE A 89 -20.74 -12.09 5.39
C ILE A 89 -22.20 -11.87 4.96
N PRO A 90 -23.14 -11.70 5.90
CA PRO A 90 -24.51 -11.35 5.55
C PRO A 90 -24.56 -9.95 4.91
N GLU A 91 -25.46 -9.75 3.94
CA GLU A 91 -25.66 -8.49 3.18
C GLU A 91 -25.87 -7.24 4.04
N ASN A 92 -26.21 -7.42 5.33
CA ASN A 92 -26.63 -6.36 6.26
C ASN A 92 -25.57 -5.97 7.31
N LYS A 93 -24.31 -6.41 7.17
CA LYS A 93 -23.19 -5.77 7.86
C LYS A 93 -22.54 -4.82 6.88
N ASP A 94 -22.24 -3.61 7.36
CA ASP A 94 -21.60 -2.53 6.61
C ASP A 94 -20.55 -3.08 5.64
N LYS A 95 -20.42 -2.44 4.47
CA LYS A 95 -19.55 -2.84 3.33
C LYS A 95 -18.05 -3.00 3.66
N GLU A 96 -17.70 -2.98 4.94
CA GLU A 96 -16.41 -2.87 5.58
C GLU A 96 -16.29 -3.89 6.74
N PHE A 97 -16.60 -5.17 6.49
CA PHE A 97 -16.35 -6.21 7.47
C PHE A 97 -14.84 -6.34 7.72
N GLN A 98 -14.41 -5.88 8.89
CA GLN A 98 -13.06 -6.06 9.38
C GLN A 98 -13.05 -7.19 10.43
N PRO A 99 -12.38 -8.31 10.15
CA PRO A 99 -12.26 -9.40 11.12
C PRO A 99 -11.41 -9.01 12.33
N CYS A 100 -11.83 -9.48 13.50
CA CYS A 100 -11.34 -9.07 14.83
C CYS A 100 -9.89 -9.49 15.16
N GLY A 101 -9.14 -10.07 14.20
CA GLY A 101 -7.72 -10.39 14.35
C GLY A 101 -6.77 -9.32 13.79
N SER A 102 -7.31 -8.36 13.03
CA SER A 102 -6.55 -7.30 12.38
C SER A 102 -6.37 -6.09 13.30
N PHE A 103 -5.37 -6.17 14.19
CA PHE A 103 -4.78 -4.97 14.80
C PHE A 103 -4.09 -4.12 13.73
#